data_AF-A0A6I2SNY0-F1
#
_entry.id   AF-A0A6I2SNY0-F1
#
_cell.length_a   1.000
_cell.length_b   1.000
_cell.length_c   1.000
_cell.angle_alpha   90.00
_cell.angle_beta   90.00
_cell.angle_gamma   90.00
#
_symmetry.space_group_name_H-M   'P 1'
#
loop_
_entity.id
_entity.type
_entity.pdbx_description
1 polymer ?
#
loop_
_entity_poly.entity_id
_entity_poly.type
_entity_poly.pdbx_seq_one_letter_code
_entity_poly.pdbx_strand_id
1 'polypeptide(L)'
;MSEPIILLVEDNSDDEFLALRTLHKMGFNDVRVARDGREAITLLLGDEGSGALPRLENPRFVLLDLRLPKLDGLEVLRKLRSDGRTRTLPVYILTSSEDPHDKEVCRELGALGFLPKPLTVESFSAALDLSREPWGGSRHQLDDR
;
A
#
# COMPACT_ATOMS: atom_id res chain seq x y z
N MET A 1 18.65 -2.32 12.99
CA MET A 1 17.66 -3.04 12.15
C MET A 1 17.20 -2.04 11.12
N SER A 2 17.27 -2.36 9.83
CA SER A 2 16.73 -1.49 8.76
C SER A 2 15.23 -1.31 8.98
N GLU A 3 14.70 -0.12 8.69
CA GLU A 3 13.26 0.12 8.71
C GLU A 3 12.55 -0.84 7.73
N PRO A 4 11.35 -1.34 8.04
CA PRO A 4 10.66 -2.27 7.17
C PRO A 4 10.09 -1.56 5.94
N ILE A 5 10.29 -2.15 4.76
CA ILE A 5 9.94 -1.57 3.46
C ILE A 5 8.41 -1.47 3.31
N ILE A 6 7.93 -0.35 2.78
CA ILE A 6 6.55 -0.14 2.36
C ILE A 6 6.48 -0.20 0.84
N LEU A 7 5.43 -0.81 0.28
CA LEU A 7 5.17 -0.74 -1.16
C LEU A 7 4.00 0.21 -1.43
N LEU A 8 4.24 1.26 -2.21
CA LEU A 8 3.22 2.09 -2.83
C LEU A 8 3.01 1.62 -4.27
N VAL A 9 1.76 1.36 -4.66
CA VAL A 9 1.38 1.01 -6.03
C VAL A 9 0.48 2.11 -6.58
N GLU A 10 1.04 2.93 -7.46
CA GLU A 10 0.44 4.18 -7.96
C GLU A 10 1.07 4.53 -9.31
N ASP A 11 0.27 4.70 -10.36
CA ASP A 11 0.76 5.07 -11.70
C ASP A 11 0.74 6.58 -11.95
N ASN A 12 -0.09 7.33 -11.21
CA ASN A 12 -0.17 8.77 -11.35
C ASN A 12 0.96 9.46 -10.57
N SER A 13 1.80 10.22 -11.27
CA SER A 13 2.98 10.88 -10.67
C SER A 13 2.66 11.91 -9.59
N ASP A 14 1.51 12.58 -9.69
CA ASP A 14 1.10 13.60 -8.72
C ASP A 14 0.58 12.94 -7.43
N ASP A 15 -0.22 11.89 -7.56
CA ASP A 15 -0.67 11.07 -6.43
C ASP A 15 0.52 10.35 -5.76
N GLU A 16 1.46 9.81 -6.54
CA GLU A 16 2.71 9.21 -6.07
C GLU A 16 3.48 10.22 -5.20
N PHE A 17 3.70 11.43 -5.71
CA PHE A 17 4.41 12.49 -5.01
C PHE A 17 3.72 12.89 -3.69
N LEU A 18 2.40 13.05 -3.70
CA LEU A 18 1.63 13.42 -2.51
C LEU A 18 1.67 12.31 -1.45
N ALA A 19 1.49 11.05 -1.86
CA ALA A 19 1.54 9.90 -0.97
C ALA A 19 2.94 9.76 -0.34
N LEU A 20 4.01 9.84 -1.13
CA LEU A 20 5.38 9.80 -0.63
C LEU A 20 5.66 10.95 0.35
N ARG A 21 5.19 12.16 0.06
CA ARG A 21 5.35 13.30 0.97
C ARG A 21 4.64 13.07 2.31
N THR A 22 3.43 12.52 2.29
CA THR A 22 2.66 12.19 3.50
C THR A 22 3.34 11.08 4.31
N LEU A 23 3.80 10.02 3.65
CA LEU A 23 4.54 8.93 4.29
C LEU A 23 5.82 9.41 4.97
N HIS A 24 6.63 10.23 4.29
CA HIS A 24 7.83 10.82 4.87
C HIS A 24 7.52 11.70 6.10
N LYS A 25 6.46 12.50 6.07
CA LYS A 25 6.04 13.31 7.24
C LYS A 25 5.67 12.45 8.45
N MET A 26 5.19 11.23 8.22
CA MET A 26 4.85 10.27 9.26
C MET A 26 6.02 9.38 9.66
N GLY A 27 7.23 9.63 9.13
CA GLY A 27 8.45 8.91 9.48
C GLY A 27 8.69 7.64 8.66
N PHE A 28 7.93 7.40 7.60
CA PHE A 28 8.15 6.27 6.68
C PHE A 28 9.10 6.69 5.57
N ASN A 29 10.38 6.34 5.70
CA ASN A 29 11.43 6.74 4.75
C ASN A 29 11.78 5.64 3.73
N ASP A 30 11.55 4.37 4.06
CA ASP A 30 11.82 3.24 3.15
C ASP A 30 10.56 2.82 2.39
N VAL A 31 10.25 3.56 1.32
CA VAL A 31 9.10 3.30 0.45
C VAL A 31 9.59 2.90 -0.95
N ARG A 32 9.15 1.74 -1.42
CA ARG A 32 9.30 1.30 -2.81
C ARG A 32 8.03 1.67 -3.57
N VAL A 33 8.17 2.10 -4.82
CA VAL A 33 7.05 2.41 -5.70
C VAL A 33 6.97 1.38 -6.83
N ALA A 34 5.76 0.90 -7.11
CA ALA A 34 5.39 0.22 -8.34
C ALA A 34 4.41 1.11 -9.12
N ARG A 35 4.63 1.29 -10.42
CA ARG A 35 3.82 2.19 -11.27
C ARG A 35 2.78 1.47 -12.12
N ASP A 36 2.64 0.16 -11.94
CA ASP A 36 1.55 -0.63 -12.48
C ASP A 36 1.40 -1.94 -11.70
N GLY A 37 0.29 -2.65 -11.93
CA GLY A 37 0.02 -3.90 -11.21
C GLY A 37 0.99 -5.04 -11.55
N ARG A 38 1.64 -5.02 -12.73
CA ARG A 38 2.65 -6.03 -13.07
C ARG A 38 3.92 -5.82 -12.27
N GLU A 39 4.40 -4.59 -12.16
CA GLU A 39 5.55 -4.24 -11.32
C GLU A 39 5.27 -4.58 -9.85
N ALA A 40 4.06 -4.31 -9.35
CA ALA A 40 3.65 -4.68 -8.00
C ALA A 40 3.74 -6.20 -7.77
N ILE A 41 3.26 -7.01 -8.70
CA ILE A 41 3.34 -8.47 -8.61
C ILE A 41 4.79 -8.96 -8.68
N THR A 42 5.60 -8.43 -9.59
CA THR A 42 7.03 -8.77 -9.68
C THR A 42 7.76 -8.46 -8.37
N LEU A 43 7.50 -7.29 -7.76
CA LEU A 43 8.11 -6.91 -6.49
C LEU A 43 7.62 -7.77 -5.31
N LEU A 44 6.36 -8.20 -5.28
CA LEU A 44 5.79 -8.93 -4.13
C LEU A 44 5.97 -10.45 -4.21
N LEU A 45 5.80 -11.02 -5.42
CA LEU A 45 5.78 -12.46 -5.64
C LEU A 45 7.04 -12.98 -6.32
N GLY A 46 7.87 -12.08 -6.87
CA GLY A 46 8.99 -12.41 -7.75
C GLY A 46 8.54 -12.55 -9.20
N ASP A 47 9.51 -12.62 -10.11
CA ASP A 47 9.26 -12.94 -11.51
C ASP A 47 9.43 -14.44 -11.76
N GLU A 48 8.50 -15.07 -12.48
CA GLU A 48 8.61 -16.48 -12.91
C GLU A 48 9.58 -16.67 -14.10
N GLY A 49 10.55 -15.77 -14.31
CA GLY A 49 11.61 -16.02 -15.28
C GLY A 49 12.43 -14.84 -15.81
N SER A 50 12.14 -13.58 -15.47
CA SER A 50 12.86 -12.45 -16.10
C SER A 50 14.10 -11.93 -15.35
N GLY A 51 14.29 -12.26 -14.07
CA GLY A 51 15.41 -11.76 -13.26
C GLY A 51 15.48 -10.23 -13.12
N ALA A 52 14.42 -9.49 -13.51
CA ALA A 52 14.51 -8.05 -13.69
C ALA A 52 14.51 -7.24 -12.38
N LEU A 53 13.86 -7.72 -11.31
CA LEU A 53 13.83 -7.04 -10.01
C LEU A 53 13.88 -8.04 -8.86
N PRO A 54 14.72 -7.82 -7.82
CA PRO A 54 14.67 -8.63 -6.61
C PRO A 54 13.33 -8.40 -5.90
N ARG A 55 12.73 -9.51 -5.46
CA ARG A 55 11.52 -9.51 -4.64
C ARG A 55 11.75 -8.70 -3.36
N LEU A 56 10.74 -7.94 -2.94
CA LEU A 56 10.71 -7.29 -1.64
C LEU A 56 10.56 -8.35 -0.55
N GLU A 57 11.56 -8.44 0.31
CA GLU A 57 11.52 -9.31 1.48
C GLU A 57 10.73 -8.63 2.59
N ASN A 58 9.61 -9.25 2.96
CA ASN A 58 8.73 -8.86 4.09
C ASN A 58 8.34 -7.37 4.11
N PRO A 59 7.65 -6.86 3.07
CA PRO A 59 7.08 -5.53 3.14
C PRO A 59 6.12 -5.44 4.33
N ARG A 60 6.11 -4.30 5.03
CA ARG A 60 5.26 -4.10 6.20
C ARG A 60 3.78 -4.07 5.81
N PHE A 61 3.47 -3.37 4.73
CA PHE A 61 2.15 -3.26 4.14
C PHE A 61 2.26 -2.71 2.72
N VAL A 62 1.15 -2.80 1.99
CA VAL A 62 0.99 -2.24 0.64
C VAL A 62 -0.05 -1.14 0.68
N LEU A 63 0.24 -0.01 0.04
CA LEU A 63 -0.75 0.98 -0.38
C LEU A 63 -1.04 0.74 -1.86
N LEU A 64 -2.28 0.40 -2.20
CA LEU A 64 -2.65 -0.08 -3.53
C LEU A 64 -3.74 0.79 -4.14
N ASP A 65 -3.45 1.49 -5.23
CA ASP A 65 -4.51 2.01 -6.09
C ASP A 65 -5.22 0.86 -6.82
N LEU A 66 -6.54 0.98 -6.97
CA LEU A 66 -7.35 0.08 -7.79
C LEU A 66 -7.23 0.40 -9.28
N ARG A 67 -7.11 1.67 -9.64
CA ARG A 67 -7.16 2.12 -11.04
C ARG A 67 -5.78 2.14 -11.67
N LEU A 68 -5.19 0.95 -11.84
CA LEU A 68 -3.86 0.79 -12.42
C LEU A 68 -3.90 0.43 -13.92
N PRO A 69 -2.90 0.86 -14.71
CA PRO A 69 -2.70 0.39 -16.07
C PRO A 69 -2.18 -1.05 -16.08
N LYS A 70 -2.40 -1.75 -17.21
CA LYS A 70 -1.96 -3.14 -17.50
C LYS A 70 -2.61 -4.23 -16.66
N LEU A 71 -2.52 -4.16 -15.33
CA LEU A 71 -3.11 -5.12 -14.40
C LEU A 71 -3.85 -4.33 -13.31
N ASP A 72 -5.16 -4.57 -13.19
CA ASP A 72 -6.05 -3.88 -12.26
C ASP A 72 -5.62 -4.14 -10.81
N GLY A 73 -5.70 -3.13 -9.94
CA GLY A 73 -5.33 -3.28 -8.53
C GLY A 73 -6.17 -4.34 -7.80
N LEU A 74 -7.42 -4.56 -8.21
CA LEU A 74 -8.25 -5.64 -7.69
C LEU A 74 -7.67 -7.03 -8.05
N GLU A 75 -7.11 -7.17 -9.25
CA GLU A 75 -6.41 -8.40 -9.66
C GLU A 75 -5.10 -8.59 -8.91
N VAL A 76 -4.37 -7.50 -8.64
CA VAL A 76 -3.19 -7.52 -7.75
C VAL A 76 -3.60 -8.07 -6.39
N LEU A 77 -4.64 -7.52 -5.75
CA LEU A 77 -5.12 -7.97 -4.45
C LEU A 77 -5.50 -9.46 -4.47
N ARG A 78 -6.25 -9.92 -5.48
CA ARG A 78 -6.60 -11.35 -5.64
C ARG A 78 -5.37 -12.25 -5.70
N LYS A 79 -4.35 -11.86 -6.47
CA LYS A 79 -3.10 -12.62 -6.59
C LYS A 79 -2.36 -12.69 -5.25
N LEU A 80 -2.28 -11.58 -4.51
CA LEU A 80 -1.68 -11.57 -3.17
C LEU A 80 -2.42 -12.49 -2.19
N ARG A 81 -3.75 -12.53 -2.25
CA ARG A 81 -4.55 -13.42 -1.40
C ARG A 81 -4.45 -14.89 -1.77
N SER A 82 -4.12 -15.18 -3.02
CA SER A 82 -3.94 -16.54 -3.53
C SER A 82 -2.56 -17.13 -3.20
N ASP A 83 -1.56 -16.30 -2.90
CA ASP A 83 -0.20 -16.75 -2.60
C ASP A 83 0.04 -16.88 -1.09
N GLY A 84 0.47 -18.07 -0.64
CA GLY A 84 0.71 -18.35 0.78
C GLY A 84 1.73 -17.42 1.45
N ARG A 85 2.62 -16.79 0.68
CA ARG A 85 3.67 -15.88 1.18
C ARG A 85 3.16 -14.46 1.42
N THR A 86 2.08 -14.04 0.74
CA THR A 86 1.55 -12.66 0.82
C THR A 86 0.08 -12.61 1.22
N ARG A 87 -0.59 -13.74 1.44
CA ARG A 87 -2.01 -13.79 1.82
C ARG A 87 -2.33 -13.00 3.08
N THR A 88 -1.41 -12.93 4.04
CA THR A 88 -1.56 -12.16 5.28
C THR A 88 -0.93 -10.76 5.22
N LEU A 89 -0.33 -10.38 4.10
CA LEU A 89 0.26 -9.05 3.94
C LEU A 89 -0.83 -7.99 4.07
N PRO A 90 -0.69 -7.01 4.98
CA PRO A 90 -1.62 -5.90 5.09
C PRO A 90 -1.67 -5.09 3.78
N VAL A 91 -2.87 -4.88 3.25
CA VAL A 91 -3.09 -4.07 2.04
C VAL A 91 -4.13 -3.01 2.37
N TYR A 92 -3.74 -1.74 2.27
CA TYR A 92 -4.65 -0.61 2.30
C TYR A 92 -4.95 -0.18 0.86
N ILE A 93 -6.22 0.07 0.57
CA ILE A 93 -6.66 0.48 -0.76
C ILE A 93 -6.72 2.00 -0.83
N LEU A 94 -6.04 2.60 -1.80
CA LEU A 94 -6.17 4.01 -2.14
C LEU A 94 -7.39 4.18 -3.05
N THR A 95 -8.26 5.15 -2.76
CA THR A 95 -9.48 5.36 -3.53
C THR A 95 -9.81 6.82 -3.78
N SER A 96 -10.15 7.16 -5.03
CA SER A 96 -10.63 8.50 -5.43
C SER A 96 -12.14 8.67 -5.29
N SER A 97 -12.89 7.57 -5.14
CA SER A 97 -14.35 7.59 -5.00
C SER A 97 -14.83 6.58 -3.95
N GLU A 98 -16.09 6.71 -3.56
CA GLU A 98 -16.70 5.80 -2.59
C GLU A 98 -17.50 4.68 -3.27
N ASP A 99 -17.10 4.21 -4.45
CA ASP A 99 -17.85 3.15 -5.15
C ASP A 99 -18.12 1.98 -4.19
N PRO A 100 -19.40 1.76 -3.80
CA PRO A 100 -19.73 0.77 -2.79
C PRO A 100 -19.40 -0.66 -3.24
N HIS A 101 -19.44 -0.92 -4.55
CA HIS A 101 -19.18 -2.25 -5.08
C HIS A 101 -17.70 -2.62 -4.95
N ASP A 102 -16.80 -1.74 -5.41
CA ASP A 102 -15.36 -1.97 -5.32
C ASP A 102 -14.90 -2.08 -3.86
N LYS A 103 -15.47 -1.24 -2.98
CA LYS A 103 -15.21 -1.33 -1.53
C LYS A 103 -15.63 -2.69 -0.97
N GLU A 104 -16.80 -3.18 -1.34
CA GLU A 104 -17.29 -4.47 -0.83
C GLU A 104 -16.41 -5.64 -1.29
N VAL A 105 -16.09 -5.70 -2.59
CA VAL A 105 -15.22 -6.76 -3.13
C VAL A 105 -13.84 -6.71 -2.48
N CYS A 106 -13.26 -5.52 -2.28
CA CYS A 106 -11.97 -5.39 -1.60
C CYS A 106 -12.03 -5.85 -0.13
N ARG A 107 -13.13 -5.58 0.59
CA ARG A 107 -13.33 -6.09 1.96
C ARG A 107 -13.42 -7.61 2.00
N GLU A 108 -14.18 -8.20 1.09
CA GLU A 108 -14.30 -9.67 0.97
C GLU A 108 -12.95 -10.33 0.67
N LEU A 109 -12.10 -9.65 -0.11
CA LEU A 109 -10.73 -10.06 -0.37
C LEU A 109 -9.75 -9.74 0.78
N GLY A 110 -10.25 -9.22 1.91
CA GLY A 110 -9.45 -8.97 3.10
C GLY A 110 -8.52 -7.76 3.00
N ALA A 111 -8.92 -6.69 2.31
CA ALA A 111 -8.27 -5.39 2.47
C ALA A 111 -8.33 -4.94 3.93
N LEU A 112 -7.24 -4.39 4.44
CA LEU A 112 -7.14 -3.95 5.84
C LEU A 112 -7.91 -2.65 6.08
N GLY A 113 -7.95 -1.77 5.08
CA GLY A 113 -8.63 -0.49 5.16
C GLY A 113 -8.61 0.26 3.83
N PHE A 114 -9.31 1.38 3.80
CA PHE A 114 -9.44 2.26 2.65
C PHE A 114 -8.94 3.65 3.02
N LEU A 115 -8.15 4.24 2.13
CA LEU A 115 -7.54 5.54 2.28
C LEU A 115 -8.01 6.43 1.12
N PRO A 116 -8.64 7.58 1.38
CA PRO A 116 -9.02 8.49 0.32
C PRO A 116 -7.78 9.08 -0.35
N LYS A 117 -7.87 9.30 -1.66
CA LYS A 117 -6.94 10.14 -2.41
C LYS A 117 -7.41 11.61 -2.35
N PRO A 118 -6.49 12.59 -2.22
CA PRO A 118 -5.05 12.40 -1.97
C PRO A 118 -4.80 11.88 -0.54
N LEU A 119 -3.74 11.08 -0.38
CA LEU A 119 -3.35 10.56 0.93
C LEU A 119 -2.87 11.70 1.85
N THR A 120 -3.49 11.85 3.02
CA THR A 120 -3.12 12.87 4.01
C THR A 120 -2.65 12.23 5.31
N VAL A 121 -1.99 13.02 6.16
CA VAL A 121 -1.51 12.54 7.47
C VAL A 121 -2.70 12.11 8.33
N GLU A 122 -3.79 12.87 8.29
CA GLU A 122 -5.00 12.62 9.05
C GLU A 122 -5.67 11.32 8.61
N SER A 123 -5.87 11.13 7.30
CA SER A 123 -6.53 9.94 6.77
C SER A 123 -5.69 8.68 6.99
N PHE A 124 -4.36 8.79 6.86
CA PHE A 124 -3.47 7.67 7.11
C PHE A 124 -3.38 7.33 8.61
N SER A 125 -3.18 8.33 9.49
CA SER A 125 -3.14 8.12 10.94
C SER A 125 -4.40 7.42 11.46
N ALA A 126 -5.57 7.86 11.01
CA ALA A 126 -6.84 7.22 11.38
C ALA A 126 -6.89 5.74 10.99
N ALA A 127 -6.37 5.38 9.82
CA ALA A 127 -6.32 3.98 9.36
C ALA A 127 -5.30 3.12 10.14
N LEU A 128 -4.23 3.72 10.66
CA LEU A 128 -3.26 3.04 11.52
C LEU A 128 -3.82 2.78 12.92
N ASP A 129 -4.55 3.74 13.49
CA ASP A 129 -5.17 3.60 14.81
C ASP A 129 -6.21 2.47 14.83
N LEU A 130 -6.97 2.32 13.74
CA LEU A 130 -7.96 1.26 13.58
C LEU A 130 -7.36 -0.13 13.45
N SER A 131 -6.14 -0.27 12.91
CA SER A 131 -5.51 -1.58 12.72
C SER A 131 -4.89 -2.17 13.99
N ARG A 132 -4.85 -1.40 15.11
CA ARG A 132 -4.28 -1.79 16.42
C ARG A 132 -2.81 -2.24 16.38
N GLU A 133 -2.13 -2.03 15.26
CA GLU A 133 -0.71 -2.33 15.11
C GLU A 133 0.10 -1.28 15.88
N PRO A 134 1.05 -1.65 16.76
CA PRO A 134 1.96 -0.68 17.35
C PRO A 134 2.97 -0.22 16.28
N TRP A 135 2.70 0.92 15.67
CA TRP A 135 3.64 1.57 14.77
C TRP A 135 4.74 2.24 15.59
N GLY A 136 5.94 1.65 15.59
CA GLY A 136 7.13 2.12 16.33
C GLY A 136 7.73 3.45 15.87
N GLY A 137 6.93 4.33 15.26
CA GLY A 137 7.28 5.73 15.13
C GLY A 137 6.93 6.42 16.44
N SER A 138 7.90 7.11 17.06
CA SER A 138 7.67 7.89 18.27
C SER A 138 6.38 8.69 18.14
N ARG A 139 5.44 8.43 19.05
CA ARG A 139 4.16 9.12 19.22
C ARG A 139 4.39 10.54 19.77
N HIS A 140 5.36 11.25 19.23
CA HIS A 140 5.74 12.61 19.59
C HIS A 140 5.56 13.46 18.35
N GLN A 141 4.79 14.54 18.52
CA GLN A 141 4.66 15.67 17.59
C GLN A 141 3.52 15.59 16.56
N LEU A 142 2.29 15.30 17.03
CA LEU A 142 1.07 15.86 16.41
C LEU A 142 0.19 16.63 17.41
N ASP A 143 0.67 16.84 18.64
CA ASP A 143 0.15 17.84 19.57
C ASP A 143 1.21 18.94 19.71
N ASP A 144 1.15 19.93 18.81
CA ASP A 144 1.60 21.30 19.03
C ASP A 144 1.55 22.03 17.68
N ARG A 145 0.43 22.70 17.39
CA ARG A 145 0.31 24.09 16.91
C ARG A 145 -1.15 24.51 16.78
#